data_AF-W4PGN1-F1
#
_entry.id   AF-W4PGN1-F1
#
_cell.length_a   1.000
_cell.length_b   1.000
_cell.length_c   1.000
_cell.angle_alpha   90.00
_cell.angle_beta   90.00
_cell.angle_gamma   90.00
#
_symmetry.space_group_name_H-M   'P 1'
#
loop_
_entity.id
_entity.type
_entity.pdbx_description
1 polymer ?
#
loop_
_entity_poly.entity_id
_entity_poly.type
_entity_poly.pdbx_seq_one_letter_code
_entity_poly.pdbx_strand_id
1 'polypeptide(L)'
;MTKYIKTALLALISMIWVGCDKDEITDKVEKIKMYVSAETGTYIPWGSETPVECMLVKEEGELEYSHLAFGSIKGFDYVHGHEYELEVRKITLANPPADGSNIAYTLLKIISDIPPITPKPEKLPEEAKFKLKMVQLTPFMNLDTPLAAPFDFLKFRILNHKDEYTFPVIPDFLKYYDLIEMSSPVLPDTYCVYRYSADENGTKRSYTSQWGSYFYEKIDFPICLKGIKMENCYMSIQRLK
;
A
#
# COMPACT_ATOMS: atom_id res chain seq x y z
N MET A 1 37.06 -54.92 72.34
CA MET A 1 35.98 -54.20 73.03
C MET A 1 35.41 -53.14 72.11
N THR A 2 34.14 -52.80 72.32
CA THR A 2 33.44 -51.58 71.88
C THR A 2 33.09 -51.43 70.40
N LYS A 3 31.75 -51.41 70.17
CA LYS A 3 30.95 -50.53 69.28
C LYS A 3 31.42 -50.52 67.82
N TYR A 4 30.67 -51.05 66.84
CA TYR A 4 29.82 -50.22 65.96
C TYR A 4 29.18 -51.11 64.86
N ILE A 5 28.48 -52.20 65.21
CA ILE A 5 27.92 -53.13 64.19
C ILE A 5 26.42 -53.37 64.43
N LYS A 6 25.67 -52.31 64.78
CA LYS A 6 24.19 -52.40 64.93
C LYS A 6 23.40 -51.25 64.32
N THR A 7 24.00 -50.39 63.50
CA THR A 7 23.30 -49.27 62.86
C THR A 7 23.66 -49.14 61.39
N ALA A 8 23.61 -50.25 60.65
CA ALA A 8 23.76 -50.25 59.19
C ALA A 8 22.55 -50.91 58.47
N LEU A 9 21.41 -51.00 59.16
CA LEU A 9 20.18 -51.57 58.61
C LEU A 9 18.95 -50.77 59.08
N LEU A 10 19.00 -49.43 58.99
CA LEU A 10 17.82 -48.58 59.21
C LEU A 10 18.00 -47.19 58.57
N ALA A 11 18.42 -47.15 57.30
CA ALA A 11 18.45 -45.93 56.48
C ALA A 11 18.08 -46.26 55.02
N LEU A 12 17.08 -47.12 54.83
CA LEU A 12 16.56 -47.55 53.52
C LEU A 12 15.07 -47.25 53.36
N ILE A 13 14.53 -46.36 54.19
CA ILE A 13 13.18 -45.82 54.07
C ILE A 13 13.28 -44.30 54.20
N SER A 14 14.06 -43.65 53.32
CA SER A 14 13.72 -42.29 52.92
C SER A 14 12.64 -42.46 51.86
N MET A 15 11.39 -42.28 52.29
CA MET A 15 10.21 -42.20 51.44
C MET A 15 10.57 -41.41 50.18
N ILE A 16 10.57 -42.12 49.07
CA ILE A 16 10.46 -41.54 47.74
C ILE A 16 9.07 -40.91 47.74
N TRP A 17 8.97 -39.62 48.07
CA TRP A 17 7.84 -38.82 47.65
C TRP A 17 7.98 -38.68 46.14
N VAL A 18 7.38 -39.64 45.44
CA VAL A 18 6.93 -39.51 44.06
C VAL A 18 5.85 -38.43 44.07
N GLY A 19 6.29 -37.17 44.05
CA GLY A 19 5.49 -36.06 43.56
C GLY A 19 5.75 -35.95 42.07
N CYS A 20 5.26 -36.92 41.30
CA CYS A 20 5.13 -36.75 39.87
C CYS A 20 3.90 -35.85 39.72
N ASP A 21 4.12 -34.53 39.71
CA ASP A 21 3.12 -33.61 39.17
C ASP A 21 2.88 -34.08 37.75
N LYS A 22 1.76 -34.78 37.57
CA LYS A 22 1.18 -34.93 36.26
C LYS A 22 0.67 -33.53 35.93
N ASP A 23 1.56 -32.70 35.40
CA ASP A 23 1.12 -31.56 34.63
C ASP A 23 0.21 -32.16 33.54
N GLU A 24 -1.10 -32.02 33.73
CA GLU A 24 -2.05 -32.30 32.68
C GLU A 24 -1.64 -31.41 31.51
N ILE A 25 -1.08 -32.04 30.46
CA ILE A 25 -0.69 -31.41 29.21
C ILE A 25 -1.99 -30.86 28.59
N THR A 26 -2.32 -29.62 28.97
CA THR A 26 -3.57 -28.96 28.65
C THR A 26 -3.25 -27.69 27.87
N ASP A 27 -4.09 -27.38 26.89
CA ASP A 27 -3.89 -26.21 26.05
C ASP A 27 -3.98 -24.94 26.89
N LYS A 28 -2.97 -24.06 26.75
CA LYS A 28 -2.95 -22.78 27.44
C LYS A 28 -3.83 -21.80 26.66
N VAL A 29 -4.92 -21.37 27.27
CA VAL A 29 -5.86 -20.42 26.66
C VAL A 29 -5.72 -19.06 27.34
N GLU A 30 -5.34 -18.06 26.56
CA GLU A 30 -5.13 -16.69 27.04
C GLU A 30 -5.94 -15.70 26.19
N LYS A 31 -6.42 -14.64 26.84
CA LYS A 31 -6.96 -13.47 26.13
C LYS A 31 -5.88 -12.41 26.12
N ILE A 32 -5.49 -11.97 24.94
CA ILE A 32 -4.44 -10.98 24.76
C ILE A 32 -4.92 -9.87 23.83
N LYS A 33 -4.31 -8.69 23.98
CA LYS A 33 -4.38 -7.67 22.94
C LYS A 33 -3.30 -7.91 21.89
N MET A 34 -3.65 -7.69 20.64
CA MET A 34 -2.77 -7.82 19.49
C MET A 34 -2.91 -6.57 18.62
N TYR A 35 -1.78 -6.01 18.22
CA TYR A 35 -1.69 -4.87 17.31
C TYR A 35 -1.34 -5.37 15.92
N VAL A 36 -2.10 -4.98 14.90
CA VAL A 36 -1.84 -5.32 13.49
C VAL A 36 -1.49 -4.05 12.74
N SER A 37 -0.33 -4.05 12.07
CA SER A 37 0.17 -2.88 11.33
C SER A 37 -0.63 -2.60 10.06
N ALA A 38 -0.67 -1.33 9.67
CA ALA A 38 -1.10 -0.89 8.33
C ALA A 38 -0.15 -1.38 7.22
N GLU A 39 1.11 -1.65 7.56
CA GLU A 39 2.12 -2.18 6.64
C GLU A 39 2.14 -3.71 6.66
N THR A 40 2.45 -4.28 5.49
CA THR A 40 2.62 -5.72 5.32
C THR A 40 4.10 -6.09 5.25
N GLY A 41 4.41 -7.28 5.75
CA GLY A 41 5.75 -7.87 5.68
C GLY A 41 5.83 -8.92 4.58
N THR A 42 7.03 -9.43 4.33
CA THR A 42 7.23 -10.58 3.44
C THR A 42 8.03 -11.67 4.14
N TYR A 43 7.62 -12.92 3.99
CA TYR A 43 8.37 -14.06 4.52
C TYR A 43 8.40 -15.19 3.49
N ILE A 44 9.37 -16.10 3.61
CA ILE A 44 9.45 -17.29 2.76
C ILE A 44 8.83 -18.46 3.53
N PRO A 45 7.69 -19.01 3.08
CA PRO A 45 7.09 -20.18 3.71
C PRO A 45 8.03 -21.38 3.65
N TRP A 46 7.95 -22.24 4.66
CA TRP A 46 8.73 -23.46 4.70
C TRP A 46 8.43 -24.33 3.45
N GLY A 47 9.49 -24.72 2.73
CA GLY A 47 9.37 -25.51 1.49
C GLY A 47 9.08 -24.70 0.21
N SER A 48 9.11 -23.37 0.27
CA SER A 48 9.01 -22.50 -0.91
C SER A 48 10.26 -21.65 -1.10
N GLU A 49 10.51 -21.19 -2.33
CA GLU A 49 11.55 -20.20 -2.66
C GLU A 49 10.95 -18.81 -2.94
N THR A 50 9.62 -18.71 -3.01
CA THR A 50 8.94 -17.45 -3.31
C THR A 50 8.55 -16.74 -2.02
N PRO A 51 8.95 -15.47 -1.81
CA PRO A 51 8.45 -14.68 -0.70
C PRO A 51 6.95 -14.43 -0.89
N VAL A 52 6.21 -14.57 0.21
CA VAL A 52 4.77 -14.27 0.26
C VAL A 52 4.54 -13.10 1.22
N GLU A 53 3.55 -12.29 0.89
CA GLU A 53 3.10 -11.19 1.72
C GLU A 53 2.34 -11.70 2.95
N CYS A 54 2.45 -10.98 4.07
CA CYS A 54 1.80 -11.33 5.32
C CYS A 54 1.53 -10.11 6.20
N MET A 55 0.73 -10.32 7.25
CA MET A 55 0.47 -9.30 8.26
C MET A 55 1.67 -9.14 9.19
N LEU A 56 1.88 -7.92 9.66
CA LEU A 56 2.79 -7.64 10.77
C LEU A 56 1.96 -7.50 12.05
N VAL A 57 2.18 -8.40 13.01
CA VAL A 57 1.43 -8.45 14.27
C VAL A 57 2.34 -8.36 15.47
N LYS A 58 1.90 -7.65 16.51
CA LYS A 58 2.61 -7.51 17.78
C LYS A 58 1.67 -7.83 18.93
N GLU A 59 2.05 -8.78 19.77
CA GLU A 59 1.30 -9.08 20.99
C GLU A 59 1.56 -8.03 22.08
N GLU A 60 0.60 -7.82 22.96
CA GLU A 60 0.78 -6.95 24.12
C GLU A 60 1.91 -7.47 25.02
N GLY A 61 2.94 -6.64 25.21
CA GLY A 61 4.15 -6.98 25.96
C GLY A 61 5.38 -7.25 25.09
N GLU A 62 5.20 -7.52 23.79
CA GLU A 62 6.29 -7.66 22.83
C GLU A 62 6.74 -6.30 22.29
N LEU A 63 8.02 -6.18 21.97
CA LEU A 63 8.61 -4.95 21.45
C LEU A 63 8.55 -4.87 19.92
N GLU A 64 8.64 -6.01 19.24
CA GLU A 64 8.78 -6.09 17.78
C GLU A 64 7.56 -6.75 17.11
N TYR A 65 7.35 -6.39 15.84
CA TYR A 65 6.33 -7.03 15.01
C TYR A 65 6.84 -8.37 14.47
N SER A 66 5.95 -9.34 14.46
CA SER A 66 6.15 -10.69 13.92
C SER A 66 5.34 -10.86 12.63
N HIS A 67 5.84 -11.71 11.75
CA HIS A 67 5.17 -12.04 10.49
C HIS A 67 4.08 -13.09 10.75
N LEU A 68 2.85 -12.80 10.36
CA LEU A 68 1.70 -13.70 10.48
C LEU A 68 0.96 -13.78 9.14
N ALA A 69 0.83 -14.99 8.60
CA ALA A 69 0.18 -15.21 7.32
C ALA A 69 -1.27 -14.71 7.32
N PHE A 70 -1.75 -14.21 6.18
CA PHE A 70 -3.15 -13.80 6.06
C PHE A 70 -4.10 -14.97 6.38
N GLY A 71 -5.19 -14.67 7.08
CA GLY A 71 -6.17 -15.67 7.52
C GLY A 71 -5.76 -16.51 8.74
N SER A 72 -4.58 -16.29 9.33
CA SER A 72 -4.14 -17.03 10.54
C SER A 72 -4.98 -16.71 11.80
N ILE A 73 -5.65 -15.56 11.82
CA ILE A 73 -6.55 -15.17 12.91
C ILE A 73 -7.97 -15.52 12.49
N LYS A 74 -8.54 -16.56 13.11
CA LYS A 74 -9.88 -17.03 12.76
C LYS A 74 -10.92 -15.94 13.04
N GLY A 75 -11.68 -15.58 12.01
CA GLY A 75 -12.74 -14.56 12.09
C GLY A 75 -12.26 -13.12 11.90
N PHE A 76 -11.01 -12.92 11.52
CA PHE A 76 -10.45 -11.61 11.18
C PHE A 76 -9.99 -11.59 9.72
N ASP A 77 -10.52 -10.64 8.96
CA ASP A 77 -10.11 -10.37 7.59
C ASP A 77 -9.37 -9.02 7.57
N TYR A 78 -8.08 -9.07 7.25
CA TYR A 78 -7.25 -7.88 7.19
C TYR A 78 -7.55 -7.04 5.95
N VAL A 79 -7.68 -5.72 6.13
CA VAL A 79 -7.77 -4.76 5.02
C VAL A 79 -6.44 -4.01 4.93
N HIS A 80 -5.83 -4.01 3.74
CA HIS A 80 -4.55 -3.33 3.53
C HIS A 80 -4.60 -1.84 3.91
N GLY A 81 -3.55 -1.38 4.60
CA GLY A 81 -3.41 0.00 5.03
C GLY A 81 -4.17 0.36 6.30
N HIS A 82 -4.97 -0.55 6.85
CA HIS A 82 -5.63 -0.33 8.14
C HIS A 82 -4.74 -0.79 9.29
N GLU A 83 -4.71 -0.01 10.37
CA GLU A 83 -4.09 -0.39 11.63
C GLU A 83 -5.17 -0.86 12.62
N TYR A 84 -4.93 -1.99 13.30
CA TYR A 84 -5.91 -2.59 14.19
C TYR A 84 -5.37 -2.80 15.59
N GLU A 85 -6.23 -2.59 16.58
CA GLU A 85 -6.09 -3.15 17.93
C GLU A 85 -7.16 -4.24 18.09
N LEU A 86 -6.74 -5.47 18.30
CA LEU A 86 -7.61 -6.65 18.39
C LEU A 86 -7.54 -7.26 19.79
N GLU A 87 -8.68 -7.73 20.28
CA GLU A 87 -8.75 -8.68 21.38
C GLU A 87 -8.86 -10.09 20.79
N VAL A 88 -7.85 -10.91 21.02
CA VAL A 88 -7.78 -12.28 20.47
C VAL A 88 -7.68 -13.32 21.58
N ARG A 89 -8.27 -14.49 21.33
CA ARG A 89 -8.02 -15.69 22.12
C ARG A 89 -6.80 -16.39 21.51
N LYS A 90 -5.72 -16.46 22.26
CA LYS A 90 -4.52 -17.23 21.95
C LYS A 90 -4.63 -18.61 22.59
N ILE A 91 -4.49 -19.66 21.78
CA ILE A 91 -4.43 -21.04 22.25
C ILE A 91 -3.05 -21.57 21.91
N THR A 92 -2.26 -21.87 22.94
CA THR A 92 -0.98 -22.56 22.77
C THR A 92 -1.23 -24.04 22.96
N LEU A 93 -1.13 -24.80 21.87
CA LEU A 93 -1.37 -26.24 21.84
C LEU A 93 -0.26 -26.97 22.59
N ALA A 94 -0.65 -27.83 23.53
CA ALA A 94 0.31 -28.55 24.36
C ALA A 94 0.94 -29.76 23.63
N ASN A 95 0.29 -30.25 22.56
CA ASN A 95 0.83 -31.26 21.64
C ASN A 95 0.64 -30.79 20.18
N PRO A 96 1.51 -29.91 19.66
CA PRO A 96 1.38 -29.40 18.30
C PRO A 96 1.65 -30.50 17.26
N PRO A 97 0.98 -30.48 16.10
CA PRO A 97 1.35 -31.34 14.98
C PRO A 97 2.78 -31.02 14.52
N ALA A 98 3.52 -32.03 14.05
CA ALA A 98 4.94 -31.89 13.68
C ALA A 98 5.23 -30.77 12.65
N ASP A 99 4.24 -30.43 11.82
CA ASP A 99 4.36 -29.49 10.71
C ASP A 99 3.50 -28.21 10.89
N GLY A 100 2.95 -27.96 12.08
CA GLY A 100 2.03 -26.84 12.32
C GLY A 100 2.49 -25.87 13.41
N SER A 101 1.98 -24.64 13.34
CA SER A 101 2.15 -23.66 14.42
C SER A 101 1.58 -24.21 15.73
N ASN A 102 2.33 -24.04 16.82
CA ASN A 102 1.86 -24.35 18.17
C ASN A 102 0.86 -23.32 18.71
N ILE A 103 0.58 -22.26 17.95
CA ILE A 103 -0.29 -21.16 18.35
C ILE A 103 -1.45 -21.00 17.37
N ALA A 104 -2.67 -20.93 17.90
CA ALA A 104 -3.87 -20.58 17.16
C ALA A 104 -4.53 -19.32 17.74
N TYR A 105 -4.92 -18.39 16.85
CA TYR A 105 -5.62 -17.16 17.23
C TYR A 105 -7.07 -17.20 16.76
N THR A 106 -7.99 -16.77 17.63
CA THR A 106 -9.40 -16.53 17.28
C THR A 106 -9.78 -15.11 17.69
N LEU A 107 -10.35 -14.35 16.76
CA LEU A 107 -10.83 -13.00 17.04
C LEU A 107 -11.97 -13.07 18.06
N LEU A 108 -11.86 -12.29 19.14
CA LEU A 108 -12.97 -12.06 20.06
C LEU A 108 -13.65 -10.73 19.75
N LYS A 109 -12.85 -9.68 19.56
CA LYS A 109 -13.34 -8.32 19.33
C LYS A 109 -12.31 -7.47 18.60
N ILE A 110 -12.77 -6.57 17.73
CA ILE A 110 -11.96 -5.47 17.20
C ILE A 110 -12.12 -4.29 18.18
N ILE A 111 -11.01 -3.89 18.82
CA ILE A 111 -10.99 -2.76 19.78
C ILE A 111 -10.92 -1.44 19.00
N SER A 112 -10.02 -1.38 18.02
CA SER A 112 -9.83 -0.22 17.14
C SER A 112 -9.57 -0.68 15.71
N ASP A 113 -10.13 0.06 14.75
CA ASP A 113 -9.89 -0.06 13.32
C ASP A 113 -9.62 1.35 12.80
N ILE A 114 -8.35 1.62 12.54
CA ILE A 114 -7.88 2.90 12.04
C ILE A 114 -7.65 2.70 10.54
N PRO A 115 -8.55 3.17 9.67
CA PRO A 115 -8.32 3.12 8.23
C PRO A 115 -7.04 3.90 7.88
N PRO A 116 -6.43 3.62 6.72
CA PRO A 116 -5.30 4.41 6.27
C PRO A 116 -5.71 5.87 6.30
N ILE A 117 -4.81 6.72 6.81
CA ILE A 117 -4.92 8.18 6.64
C ILE A 117 -4.70 8.45 5.15
N THR A 118 -5.68 8.07 4.34
CA THR A 118 -5.86 8.63 3.02
C THR A 118 -6.21 10.09 3.30
N PRO A 119 -5.45 11.05 2.75
CA PRO A 119 -6.01 12.37 2.59
C PRO A 119 -7.26 12.12 1.75
N LYS A 120 -8.44 12.18 2.39
CA LYS A 120 -9.71 12.29 1.67
C LYS A 120 -9.42 13.27 0.54
N PRO A 121 -9.67 12.96 -0.75
CA PRO A 121 -9.35 13.88 -1.81
C PRO A 121 -10.10 15.16 -1.46
N GLU A 122 -9.34 16.11 -0.92
CA GLU A 122 -9.84 17.41 -0.54
C GLU A 122 -10.44 17.87 -1.85
N LYS A 123 -11.75 18.15 -1.88
CA LYS A 123 -12.39 18.59 -3.11
C LYS A 123 -11.48 19.69 -3.66
N LEU A 124 -10.84 19.40 -4.80
CA LEU A 124 -9.83 20.29 -5.36
C LEU A 124 -10.45 21.69 -5.36
N PRO A 125 -9.78 22.70 -4.76
CA PRO A 125 -10.32 24.04 -4.76
C PRO A 125 -10.62 24.43 -6.21
N GLU A 126 -11.64 25.25 -6.44
CA GLU A 126 -12.03 25.66 -7.80
C GLU A 126 -10.82 26.21 -8.58
N GLU A 127 -9.90 26.89 -7.89
CA GLU A 127 -8.64 27.40 -8.41
C GLU A 127 -7.71 26.33 -9.00
N ALA A 128 -7.76 25.11 -8.49
CA ALA A 128 -6.95 23.98 -8.96
C ALA A 128 -7.51 23.31 -10.21
N LYS A 129 -8.74 23.63 -10.61
CA LYS A 129 -9.30 23.13 -11.86
C LYS A 129 -8.57 23.75 -13.04
N PHE A 130 -8.29 22.92 -14.04
CA PHE A 130 -7.64 23.32 -15.26
C PHE A 130 -8.25 22.58 -16.45
N LYS A 131 -7.98 23.10 -17.64
CA LYS A 131 -8.47 22.54 -18.90
C LYS A 131 -7.34 22.49 -19.91
N LEU A 132 -7.31 21.45 -20.73
CA LEU A 132 -6.40 21.39 -21.86
C LEU A 132 -7.17 21.77 -23.12
N LYS A 133 -6.62 22.72 -23.89
CA LYS A 133 -7.18 23.16 -25.17
C LYS A 133 -6.15 22.96 -26.27
N MET A 134 -6.51 22.25 -27.34
CA MET A 134 -5.73 22.26 -28.57
C MET A 134 -5.89 23.63 -29.24
N VAL A 135 -4.78 24.21 -29.66
CA VAL A 135 -4.74 25.56 -30.24
C VAL A 135 -4.32 25.51 -31.70
N GLN A 136 -3.42 24.60 -32.05
CA GLN A 136 -2.90 24.52 -33.40
C GLN A 136 -2.47 23.09 -33.71
N LEU A 137 -2.93 22.57 -34.85
CA LEU A 137 -2.31 21.46 -35.55
C LEU A 137 -1.36 22.04 -36.60
N THR A 138 -0.07 21.74 -36.49
CA THR A 138 0.94 22.14 -37.49
C THR A 138 1.31 20.91 -38.30
N PRO A 139 0.73 20.73 -39.50
CA PRO A 139 1.11 19.62 -40.35
C PRO A 139 2.50 19.85 -40.97
N PHE A 140 3.33 18.83 -41.04
CA PHE A 140 4.69 18.97 -41.59
C PHE A 140 4.68 19.06 -43.13
N MET A 141 3.84 18.26 -43.79
CA MET A 141 3.79 18.14 -45.26
C MET A 141 2.48 18.69 -45.88
N ASN A 142 1.59 19.28 -45.08
CA ASN A 142 0.26 19.75 -45.53
C ASN A 142 -0.54 18.70 -46.32
N LEU A 143 -0.49 17.43 -45.89
CA LEU A 143 -1.18 16.34 -46.57
C LEU A 143 -2.70 16.40 -46.33
N ASP A 144 -3.47 16.26 -47.41
CA ASP A 144 -4.94 16.16 -47.38
C ASP A 144 -5.37 14.72 -47.05
N THR A 145 -4.99 14.26 -45.86
CA THR A 145 -5.32 12.93 -45.33
C THR A 145 -6.07 13.06 -44.00
N PRO A 146 -7.06 12.17 -43.76
CA PRO A 146 -7.77 12.14 -42.49
C PRO A 146 -6.88 11.66 -41.33
N LEU A 147 -5.88 10.82 -41.63
CA LEU A 147 -4.86 10.39 -40.68
C LEU A 147 -3.76 11.45 -40.57
N ALA A 148 -3.36 11.78 -39.34
CA ALA A 148 -2.23 12.68 -39.10
C ALA A 148 -0.89 12.05 -39.49
N ALA A 149 -0.01 12.84 -40.08
CA ALA A 149 1.32 12.39 -40.44
C ALA A 149 2.22 12.28 -39.19
N PRO A 150 3.23 11.41 -39.19
CA PRO A 150 4.14 11.24 -38.05
C PRO A 150 4.78 12.55 -37.54
N PHE A 151 5.02 13.52 -38.42
CA PHE A 151 5.64 14.80 -38.07
C PHE A 151 4.63 15.94 -37.85
N ASP A 152 3.33 15.65 -37.85
CA ASP A 152 2.32 16.66 -37.52
C ASP A 152 2.37 16.93 -36.00
N PHE A 153 2.41 18.20 -35.61
CA PHE A 153 2.50 18.60 -34.21
C PHE A 153 1.17 19.18 -33.73
N LEU A 154 0.68 18.65 -32.61
CA LEU A 154 -0.43 19.24 -31.89
C LEU A 154 0.13 20.15 -30.79
N LYS A 155 -0.31 21.42 -30.81
CA LYS A 155 0.04 22.43 -29.81
C LYS A 155 -1.15 22.67 -28.90
N PHE A 156 -0.90 22.57 -27.61
CA PHE A 156 -1.89 22.71 -26.55
C PHE A 156 -1.57 23.87 -25.64
N ARG A 157 -2.61 24.38 -25.00
CA ARG A 157 -2.52 25.30 -23.87
C ARG A 157 -3.29 24.72 -22.71
N ILE A 158 -2.68 24.78 -21.53
CA ILE A 158 -3.41 24.54 -20.29
C ILE A 158 -4.01 25.87 -19.85
N LEU A 159 -5.31 25.85 -19.61
CA LEU A 159 -6.08 26.98 -19.13
C LEU A 159 -6.44 26.75 -17.67
N ASN A 160 -6.53 27.83 -16.89
CA ASN A 160 -7.06 27.77 -15.53
C ASN A 160 -8.59 27.54 -15.53
N HIS A 161 -9.20 27.47 -14.35
CA HIS A 161 -10.66 27.33 -14.19
C HIS A 161 -11.51 28.44 -14.83
N LYS A 162 -10.91 29.56 -15.23
CA LYS A 162 -11.53 30.68 -15.94
C LYS A 162 -11.28 30.64 -17.45
N ASP A 163 -10.76 29.54 -17.98
CA ASP A 163 -10.34 29.39 -19.38
C ASP A 163 -9.22 30.37 -19.81
N GLU A 164 -8.42 30.88 -18.87
CA GLU A 164 -7.32 31.82 -19.15
C GLU A 164 -5.97 31.09 -19.29
N TYR A 165 -5.17 31.52 -20.26
CA TYR A 165 -3.80 31.04 -20.47
C TYR A 165 -2.79 32.04 -19.92
N THR A 166 -1.85 31.58 -19.09
CA THR A 166 -0.78 32.41 -18.53
C THR A 166 0.57 31.93 -19.04
N PHE A 167 1.30 32.82 -19.72
CA PHE A 167 2.70 32.65 -20.12
C PHE A 167 3.33 34.05 -20.25
N PRO A 168 4.58 34.29 -19.82
CA PRO A 168 5.58 33.33 -19.31
C PRO A 168 5.45 32.99 -17.82
N VAL A 169 4.46 33.56 -17.12
CA VAL A 169 4.23 33.35 -15.69
C VAL A 169 3.71 31.93 -15.43
N ILE A 170 4.25 31.29 -14.40
CA ILE A 170 3.84 29.94 -13.98
C ILE A 170 2.42 30.02 -13.42
N PRO A 171 1.46 29.25 -13.95
CA PRO A 171 0.09 29.24 -13.45
C PRO A 171 0.00 28.79 -11.98
N ASP A 172 -0.80 29.49 -11.18
CA ASP A 172 -0.97 29.20 -9.75
C ASP A 172 -1.56 27.81 -9.48
N PHE A 173 -2.40 27.29 -10.39
CA PHE A 173 -3.01 25.97 -10.21
C PHE A 173 -1.99 24.82 -10.22
N LEU A 174 -0.78 25.03 -10.75
CA LEU A 174 0.27 24.01 -10.76
C LEU A 174 0.81 23.70 -9.36
N LYS A 175 0.61 24.57 -8.36
CA LYS A 175 0.97 24.29 -6.96
C LYS A 175 0.20 23.11 -6.34
N TYR A 176 -0.88 22.69 -7.00
CA TYR A 176 -1.73 21.57 -6.57
C TYR A 176 -1.35 20.23 -7.21
N TYR A 177 -0.34 20.18 -8.09
CA TYR A 177 0.04 18.96 -8.81
C TYR A 177 1.56 18.81 -8.89
N ASP A 178 2.06 17.60 -8.69
CA ASP A 178 3.45 17.22 -8.95
C ASP A 178 3.61 16.67 -10.38
N LEU A 179 2.56 16.04 -10.91
CA LEU A 179 2.52 15.50 -12.27
C LEU A 179 1.15 15.76 -12.90
N ILE A 180 1.13 16.16 -14.17
CA ILE A 180 -0.08 16.17 -14.99
C ILE A 180 0.18 15.31 -16.23
N GLU A 181 -0.65 14.31 -16.42
CA GLU A 181 -0.61 13.41 -17.57
C GLU A 181 -1.88 13.55 -18.41
N MET A 182 -1.72 13.38 -19.72
CA MET A 182 -2.81 13.33 -20.68
C MET A 182 -2.79 11.99 -21.40
N SER A 183 -3.92 11.31 -21.41
CA SER A 183 -4.13 10.06 -22.14
C SER A 183 -5.41 10.17 -22.97
N SER A 184 -5.54 9.33 -23.99
CA SER A 184 -6.73 9.27 -24.82
C SER A 184 -6.94 7.82 -25.26
N PRO A 185 -8.19 7.32 -25.34
CA PRO A 185 -8.47 5.99 -25.89
C PRO A 185 -8.02 5.81 -27.34
N VAL A 186 -7.87 6.91 -28.08
CA VAL A 186 -7.46 6.89 -29.50
C VAL A 186 -5.97 7.16 -29.69
N LEU A 187 -5.22 7.43 -28.61
CA LEU A 187 -3.77 7.61 -28.65
C LEU A 187 -3.09 6.46 -27.91
N PRO A 188 -1.99 5.90 -28.46
CA PRO A 188 -1.30 4.79 -27.81
C PRO A 188 -0.54 5.22 -26.55
N ASP A 189 -0.08 6.47 -26.52
CA ASP A 189 0.82 6.97 -25.49
C ASP A 189 0.12 7.88 -24.46
N THR A 190 0.62 7.83 -23.24
CA THR A 190 0.30 8.82 -22.20
C THR A 190 1.35 9.92 -22.23
N TYR A 191 0.92 11.15 -22.44
CA TYR A 191 1.78 12.32 -22.56
C TYR A 191 1.94 13.04 -21.23
N CYS A 192 3.19 13.24 -20.82
CA CYS A 192 3.51 14.06 -19.65
C CYS A 192 3.38 15.56 -20.00
N VAL A 193 2.34 16.19 -19.46
CA VAL A 193 2.02 17.61 -19.70
C VAL A 193 2.81 18.51 -18.76
N TYR A 194 2.86 18.16 -17.48
CA TYR A 194 3.60 18.89 -16.46
C TYR A 194 4.29 17.92 -15.50
N ARG A 195 5.50 18.25 -15.09
CA ARG A 195 6.22 17.55 -14.03
C ARG A 195 6.99 18.52 -13.15
N TYR A 196 6.82 18.36 -11.86
CA TYR A 196 7.65 18.96 -10.83
C TYR A 196 8.51 17.87 -10.19
N SER A 197 9.79 18.16 -10.01
CA SER A 197 10.71 17.32 -9.23
C SER A 197 11.62 18.21 -8.40
N ALA A 198 11.80 17.87 -7.12
CA ALA A 198 12.73 18.53 -6.23
C ALA A 198 13.76 17.49 -5.76
N ASP A 199 15.04 17.77 -5.96
CA ASP A 199 16.17 16.98 -5.48
C ASP A 199 17.14 17.86 -4.67
N GLU A 200 18.21 17.26 -4.12
CA GLU A 200 19.24 17.99 -3.36
C GLU A 200 19.96 19.06 -4.21
N ASN A 201 19.89 18.96 -5.54
CA ASN A 201 20.47 19.90 -6.50
C ASN A 201 19.49 21.02 -6.93
N GLY A 202 18.24 20.99 -6.49
CA GLY A 202 17.26 22.05 -6.67
C GLY A 202 15.90 21.57 -7.19
N THR A 203 15.08 22.53 -7.63
CA THR A 203 13.75 22.25 -8.17
C THR A 203 13.72 22.35 -9.68
N LYS A 204 13.24 21.31 -10.36
CA LYS A 204 13.04 21.26 -11.81
C LYS A 204 11.56 21.22 -12.14
N ARG A 205 11.16 22.05 -13.10
CA ARG A 205 9.82 22.09 -13.68
C ARG A 205 9.92 21.80 -15.16
N SER A 206 9.21 20.78 -15.64
CA SER A 206 9.08 20.46 -17.05
C SER A 206 7.66 20.72 -17.52
N TYR A 207 7.53 21.43 -18.64
CA TYR A 207 6.24 21.77 -19.24
C TYR A 207 6.25 21.41 -20.72
N THR A 208 5.37 20.49 -21.11
CA THR A 208 5.21 20.04 -22.49
C THR A 208 3.89 20.56 -23.03
N SER A 209 3.97 21.47 -24.00
CA SER A 209 2.79 22.05 -24.68
C SER A 209 2.64 21.59 -26.13
N GLN A 210 3.57 20.75 -26.61
CA GLN A 210 3.55 20.23 -27.97
C GLN A 210 3.97 18.76 -27.94
N TRP A 211 3.22 17.93 -28.66
CA TRP A 211 3.59 16.55 -28.89
C TRP A 211 3.34 16.16 -30.35
N GLY A 212 4.12 15.16 -30.79
CA GLY A 212 3.92 14.53 -32.08
C GLY A 212 2.59 13.78 -32.08
N SER A 213 1.88 13.91 -33.19
CA SER A 213 0.49 13.51 -33.29
C SER A 213 0.39 12.19 -34.08
N TYR A 214 1.11 11.18 -33.60
CA TYR A 214 1.15 9.87 -34.24
C TYR A 214 -0.18 9.13 -34.03
N PHE A 215 -0.71 8.52 -35.10
CA PHE A 215 -1.78 7.52 -35.03
C PHE A 215 -3.17 8.01 -34.55
N TYR A 216 -3.62 9.19 -34.97
CA TYR A 216 -5.02 9.63 -34.78
C TYR A 216 -5.65 10.15 -36.07
N GLU A 217 -6.97 10.00 -36.16
CA GLU A 217 -7.79 10.68 -37.15
C GLU A 217 -8.00 12.13 -36.72
N LYS A 218 -7.93 13.08 -37.65
CA LYS A 218 -8.12 14.53 -37.43
C LYS A 218 -9.60 14.88 -37.14
N ILE A 219 -10.17 14.24 -36.12
CA ILE A 219 -11.54 14.40 -35.63
C ILE A 219 -11.53 14.68 -34.13
N ASP A 220 -12.66 15.12 -33.57
CA ASP A 220 -12.82 15.30 -32.13
C ASP A 220 -12.63 13.97 -31.39
N PHE A 221 -11.82 13.96 -30.34
CA PHE A 221 -11.60 12.77 -29.51
C PHE A 221 -11.59 13.06 -28.01
N PRO A 222 -12.01 12.11 -27.16
CA PRO A 222 -11.96 12.27 -25.71
C PRO A 222 -10.51 12.23 -25.21
N ILE A 223 -10.20 13.09 -24.25
CA ILE A 223 -8.94 13.09 -23.52
C ILE A 223 -9.21 12.95 -22.02
N CYS A 224 -8.32 12.24 -21.34
CA CYS A 224 -8.31 12.06 -19.89
C CYS A 224 -7.08 12.78 -19.34
N LEU A 225 -7.31 13.73 -18.44
CA LEU A 225 -6.27 14.45 -17.72
C LEU A 225 -6.19 13.89 -16.30
N LYS A 226 -4.98 13.51 -15.90
CA LYS A 226 -4.66 12.99 -14.58
C LYS A 226 -3.69 13.92 -13.88
N GLY A 227 -4.12 14.57 -12.80
CA GLY A 227 -3.26 15.33 -11.92
C GLY A 227 -2.87 14.48 -10.71
N ILE A 228 -1.59 14.39 -10.37
CA ILE A 228 -1.09 13.60 -9.25
C ILE A 228 -0.37 14.53 -8.26
N LYS A 229 -0.64 14.38 -6.96
CA LYS A 229 0.08 15.05 -5.88
C LYS A 229 0.25 14.11 -4.70
N MET A 230 1.49 13.87 -4.25
CA MET A 230 1.81 13.05 -3.07
C MET A 230 0.89 11.81 -2.96
N GLU A 231 0.86 10.98 -4.01
CA GLU A 231 0.03 9.75 -4.17
C GLU A 231 -1.48 9.92 -4.46
N ASN A 232 -2.06 11.11 -4.28
CA ASN A 232 -3.45 11.36 -4.66
C ASN A 232 -3.59 11.62 -6.17
N CYS A 233 -4.53 10.92 -6.80
CA CYS A 233 -4.84 11.02 -8.22
C CYS A 233 -6.18 11.72 -8.46
N TYR A 234 -6.16 12.80 -9.23
CA TYR A 234 -7.33 13.57 -9.64
C TYR A 234 -7.56 13.42 -11.14
N MET A 235 -8.73 12.95 -11.53
CA MET A 235 -9.09 12.69 -12.93
C MET A 235 -10.10 13.71 -13.44
N SER A 236 -9.85 14.24 -14.64
CA SER A 236 -10.78 15.07 -15.42
C SER A 236 -10.90 14.52 -16.84
N ILE A 237 -12.13 14.27 -17.29
CA ILE A 237 -12.40 13.84 -18.67
C ILE A 237 -12.85 15.06 -19.47
N GLN A 238 -12.20 15.30 -20.60
CA GLN A 238 -12.48 16.43 -21.49
C GLN A 238 -12.61 15.91 -22.92
N ARG A 239 -13.24 16.68 -23.81
CA ARG A 239 -13.21 16.40 -25.25
C ARG A 239 -12.33 17.41 -25.92
N LEU A 240 -11.42 16.91 -26.75
CA LEU A 240 -10.69 17.75 -27.68
C LEU A 240 -11.60 18.07 -28.85
N LYS A 241 -11.68 19.37 -29.15
CA LYS A 241 -12.34 19.96 -30.31
C LYS A 241 -11.30 20.71 -31.13
#